data_AF-A0A2R2NVP4-F1
#
_entry.id   AF-A0A2R2NVP4-F1
#
_cell.length_a   1.000
_cell.length_b   1.000
_cell.length_c   1.000
_cell.angle_alpha   90.00
_cell.angle_beta   90.00
_cell.angle_gamma   90.00
#
_symmetry.space_group_name_H-M   'P 1'
#
loop_
_entity.id
_entity.type
_entity.pdbx_description
1 polymer ?
#
loop_
_entity_poly.entity_id
_entity_poly.type
_entity_poly.pdbx_seq_one_letter_code
_entity_poly.pdbx_strand_id
1 'polypeptide(L)'
;MVTFQFEIEDDKWESWKDTVPRSKNLDTRIVELIEADTEDSRKIQHPRPESSPSDPQGRRAEDTAPESHAASEGRAAQQNVEQTLRELNLPGRGDDLEARIGALVSMYELLEDREGDRVEADELQSVVEDFDHGYASTESFWSNCVKKNAAQDRPNALTALSGVREAGTGKYTYEGEKA
;
A
#
# COMPACT_ATOMS: atom_id res chain seq x y z
N MET A 1 5.98 16.69 -3.05
CA MET A 1 6.05 16.28 -1.63
C MET A 1 7.48 16.55 -1.17
N VAL A 2 7.68 17.32 -0.10
CA VAL A 2 9.05 17.70 0.32
C VAL A 2 9.56 16.61 1.26
N THR A 3 10.58 15.89 0.82
CA THR A 3 11.29 14.88 1.62
C THR A 3 12.28 15.58 2.53
N PHE A 4 12.11 15.42 3.85
CA PHE A 4 13.05 15.92 4.84
C PHE A 4 14.03 14.80 5.19
N GLN A 5 15.26 14.93 4.70
CA GLN A 5 16.36 14.03 5.04
C GLN A 5 17.26 14.75 6.03
N PHE A 6 17.51 14.12 7.17
CA PHE A 6 18.38 14.65 8.22
C PHE A 6 19.59 13.73 8.34
N GLU A 7 20.79 14.29 8.13
CA GLU A 7 22.03 13.60 8.42
C GLU A 7 22.35 13.83 9.90
N ILE A 8 22.48 12.76 10.67
CA ILE A 8 22.89 12.82 12.07
C ILE A 8 24.16 11.99 12.24
N GLU A 9 25.14 12.53 12.95
CA GLU A 9 26.37 11.82 13.23
C GLU A 9 26.10 10.60 14.12
N ASP A 10 26.71 9.45 13.79
CA ASP A 10 26.48 8.17 14.47
C ASP A 10 26.72 8.26 15.99
N ASP A 11 27.72 9.02 16.43
CA ASP A 11 28.01 9.21 17.85
C ASP A 11 26.88 9.95 18.59
N LYS A 12 26.23 10.89 17.91
CA LYS A 12 25.08 11.63 18.43
C LYS A 12 23.83 10.75 18.48
N TRP A 13 23.68 9.87 17.49
CA TRP A 13 22.62 8.88 17.44
C TRP A 13 22.72 7.85 18.57
N GLU A 14 23.90 7.30 18.80
CA GLU A 14 24.13 6.33 19.88
C GLU A 14 23.99 6.98 21.27
N SER A 15 24.52 8.18 21.48
CA SER A 15 24.33 8.91 22.73
C SER A 15 22.85 9.24 23.00
N TRP A 16 22.06 9.48 21.96
CA TRP A 16 20.63 9.72 22.10
C TRP A 16 19.87 8.44 22.45
N LYS A 17 20.22 7.28 21.86
CA LYS A 17 19.60 5.99 22.20
C LYS A 17 19.74 5.64 23.68
N ASP A 18 20.86 5.99 24.32
CA ASP A 18 21.07 5.74 25.74
C ASP A 18 20.18 6.59 26.67
N THR A 19 19.57 7.67 26.15
CA THR A 19 18.56 8.44 26.88
C THR A 19 17.16 7.84 26.80
N VAL A 20 16.96 6.80 25.97
CA VAL A 20 15.68 6.13 25.77
C VAL A 20 15.50 5.04 26.85
N PRO A 21 14.46 5.11 27.70
CA PRO A 21 14.17 4.05 28.66
C PRO A 21 13.87 2.74 27.91
N ARG A 22 14.66 1.69 28.16
CA ARG A 22 14.54 0.37 27.49
C ARG A 22 13.18 -0.33 27.65
N SER A 23 12.30 0.20 28.50
CA SER A 23 10.92 -0.28 28.69
C SER A 23 9.93 0.28 27.66
N LYS A 24 10.33 1.21 26.79
CA LYS A 24 9.49 1.75 25.70
C LYS A 24 10.13 1.44 24.34
N ASN A 25 9.27 1.07 23.37
CA ASN A 25 9.71 0.87 22.00
C ASN A 25 10.14 2.22 21.38
N LEU A 26 11.28 2.19 20.68
CA LEU A 26 11.96 3.35 20.10
C LEU A 26 11.06 4.08 19.09
N ASP A 27 10.27 3.33 18.32
CA ASP A 27 9.29 3.85 17.37
C ASP A 27 8.19 4.69 18.06
N THR A 28 7.72 4.25 19.23
CA THR A 28 6.70 4.98 19.99
C THR A 28 7.22 6.33 20.48
N ARG A 29 8.49 6.38 20.90
CA ARG A 29 9.09 7.64 21.38
C ARG A 29 9.41 8.61 20.25
N ILE A 30 9.79 8.11 19.07
CA ILE A 30 9.98 8.94 17.87
C ILE A 30 8.67 9.63 17.50
N VAL A 31 7.55 8.90 17.48
CA VAL A 31 6.22 9.49 17.21
C VAL A 31 5.85 10.52 18.28
N GLU A 32 5.99 10.20 19.57
CA GLU A 32 5.70 11.14 20.66
C GLU A 32 6.55 12.44 20.55
N LEU A 33 7.81 12.35 20.13
CA LEU A 33 8.69 13.51 19.98
C LEU A 33 8.34 14.36 18.76
N ILE A 34 7.96 13.72 17.64
CA ILE A 34 7.48 14.42 16.45
C ILE A 34 6.18 15.15 16.76
N GLU A 35 5.24 14.50 17.47
CA GLU A 35 3.99 15.11 17.89
C GLU A 35 4.21 16.30 18.84
N ALA A 36 5.12 16.15 19.81
CA ALA A 36 5.47 17.23 20.74
C ALA A 36 6.13 18.45 20.05
N ASP A 37 6.96 18.22 19.02
CA ASP A 37 7.60 19.29 18.24
C ASP A 37 6.62 19.98 17.26
N THR A 38 5.64 19.23 16.77
CA THR A 38 4.56 19.74 15.91
C THR A 38 3.60 20.65 16.67
N GLU A 39 3.39 20.42 17.97
CA GLU A 39 2.58 21.32 18.83
C GLU A 39 3.24 22.70 19.05
N ASP A 40 4.57 22.79 19.06
CA ASP A 40 5.29 24.06 19.23
C ASP A 40 5.36 24.86 17.90
N SER A 41 5.43 24.16 16.76
CA SER A 41 5.58 24.74 15.41
C SER A 41 4.35 25.50 14.88
N ARG A 42 3.16 25.38 15.48
CA ARG A 42 1.94 26.11 15.04
C ARG A 42 1.97 27.62 15.30
N LYS A 43 3.01 28.17 15.96
CA LYS A 43 3.08 29.60 16.30
C LYS A 43 3.76 30.50 15.27
N ILE A 44 4.35 29.97 14.19
CA ILE A 44 5.06 30.79 13.20
C ILE A 44 4.35 30.74 11.84
N GLN A 45 3.26 31.51 11.70
CA GLN A 45 2.71 31.86 10.38
C GLN A 45 3.43 33.10 9.84
N HIS A 46 4.16 32.97 8.74
CA HIS A 46 4.50 34.10 7.87
C HIS A 46 3.42 34.26 6.79
N PRO A 47 2.84 35.46 6.58
CA PRO A 47 1.77 35.67 5.62
C PRO A 47 2.27 35.63 4.17
N ARG A 48 1.55 34.90 3.31
CA ARG A 48 1.74 34.82 1.85
C ARG A 48 1.08 36.04 1.19
N PRO A 49 1.75 36.77 0.27
CA PRO A 49 1.10 37.87 -0.44
C PRO A 49 0.22 37.33 -1.56
N GLU A 50 -0.97 37.92 -1.66
CA GLU A 50 -2.00 37.65 -2.66
C GLU A 50 -1.64 38.26 -4.01
N SER A 51 -2.01 37.59 -5.11
CA SER A 51 -2.15 38.21 -6.43
C SER A 51 -3.20 37.46 -7.24
N SER A 52 -4.43 37.95 -7.05
CA SER A 52 -5.52 38.27 -7.99
C SER A 52 -5.84 37.46 -9.26
N PRO A 53 -7.12 37.50 -9.68
CA PRO A 53 -7.76 36.51 -10.55
C PRO A 53 -7.90 36.97 -12.00
N SER A 54 -8.10 36.03 -12.93
CA SER A 54 -8.69 36.33 -14.25
C SER A 54 -9.57 35.16 -14.69
N ASP A 55 -10.85 35.48 -14.87
CA ASP A 55 -11.97 34.63 -15.28
C ASP A 55 -12.34 35.00 -16.75
N PRO A 56 -13.37 34.41 -17.39
CA PRO A 56 -13.34 33.27 -18.31
C PRO A 56 -13.68 33.65 -19.77
N GLN A 57 -13.51 32.74 -20.73
CA GLN A 57 -14.54 32.35 -21.71
C GLN A 57 -13.95 31.54 -22.87
N GLY A 58 -14.55 30.38 -23.12
CA GLY A 58 -14.34 29.60 -24.34
C GLY A 58 -15.31 28.42 -24.38
N ARG A 59 -16.59 28.70 -24.69
CA ARG A 59 -17.55 27.63 -25.03
C ARG A 59 -17.09 26.97 -26.32
N ARG A 60 -17.00 25.63 -26.31
CA ARG A 60 -17.36 24.83 -27.48
C ARG A 60 -17.97 23.53 -27.01
N ALA A 61 -19.26 23.39 -27.29
CA ALA A 61 -19.97 22.14 -27.20
C ALA A 61 -19.58 21.30 -28.41
N GLU A 62 -18.97 20.14 -28.16
CA GLU A 62 -18.92 19.04 -29.13
C GLU A 62 -19.35 17.78 -28.37
N ASP A 63 -20.61 17.43 -28.63
CA ASP A 63 -21.13 16.06 -28.72
C ASP A 63 -20.02 15.03 -28.99
N THR A 64 -19.88 13.98 -28.18
CA THR A 64 -19.78 12.55 -28.58
C THR A 64 -19.48 11.65 -27.35
N ALA A 65 -20.19 10.51 -27.30
CA ALA A 65 -19.89 9.25 -26.59
C ALA A 65 -20.50 9.01 -25.18
N PRO A 66 -21.30 7.92 -25.01
CA PRO A 66 -21.56 7.34 -23.70
C PRO A 66 -20.40 6.39 -23.34
N GLU A 67 -19.33 6.94 -22.80
CA GLU A 67 -18.32 6.21 -21.99
C GLU A 67 -18.58 6.64 -20.54
N SER A 68 -18.63 5.84 -19.49
CA SER A 68 -18.13 4.49 -19.27
C SER A 68 -18.55 4.09 -17.84
N HIS A 69 -19.68 3.40 -17.67
CA HIS A 69 -20.03 2.85 -16.35
C HIS A 69 -19.07 1.69 -15.97
N ALA A 70 -18.62 0.88 -16.94
CA ALA A 70 -17.70 -0.24 -16.71
C ALA A 70 -16.30 0.18 -16.21
N ALA A 71 -15.77 1.33 -16.65
CA ALA A 71 -14.46 1.82 -16.19
C ALA A 71 -14.53 2.36 -14.74
N SER A 72 -15.71 2.84 -14.32
CA SER A 72 -15.95 3.28 -12.95
C SER A 72 -16.08 2.10 -11.99
N GLU A 73 -16.65 0.98 -12.43
CA GLU A 73 -16.85 -0.22 -11.62
C GLU A 73 -15.52 -0.97 -11.38
N GLY A 74 -14.72 -1.20 -12.43
CA GLY A 74 -13.41 -1.86 -12.27
C GLY A 74 -12.44 -1.07 -11.37
N ARG A 75 -12.44 0.26 -11.49
CA ARG A 75 -11.60 1.12 -10.64
C ARG A 75 -12.05 1.14 -9.18
N ALA A 76 -13.35 1.03 -8.91
CA ALA A 76 -13.89 0.95 -7.56
C ALA A 76 -13.57 -0.41 -6.90
N ALA A 77 -13.64 -1.50 -7.66
CA ALA A 77 -13.24 -2.82 -7.19
C ALA A 77 -11.75 -2.88 -6.83
N GLN A 78 -10.89 -2.33 -7.70
CA GLN A 78 -9.44 -2.27 -7.45
C GLN A 78 -9.09 -1.43 -6.21
N GLN A 79 -9.78 -0.29 -6.00
CA GLN A 79 -9.62 0.51 -4.77
C GLN A 79 -10.01 -0.26 -3.50
N ASN A 80 -11.04 -1.10 -3.58
CA ASN A 80 -11.46 -1.95 -2.46
C ASN A 80 -10.42 -3.04 -2.16
N VAL A 81 -9.83 -3.64 -3.20
CA VAL A 81 -8.72 -4.59 -3.08
C VAL A 81 -7.53 -3.94 -2.38
N GLU A 82 -7.05 -2.79 -2.86
CA GLU A 82 -5.93 -2.09 -2.21
C GLU A 82 -6.23 -1.69 -0.77
N GLN A 83 -7.45 -1.23 -0.49
CA GLN A 83 -7.85 -0.87 0.88
C GLN A 83 -7.79 -2.10 1.80
N THR A 84 -8.34 -3.23 1.35
CA THR A 84 -8.27 -4.51 2.07
C THR A 84 -6.82 -4.89 2.37
N LEU A 85 -5.92 -4.73 1.39
CA LEU A 85 -4.50 -5.03 1.56
C LEU A 85 -3.79 -4.10 2.57
N ARG A 86 -4.16 -2.81 2.60
CA ARG A 86 -3.63 -1.85 3.58
C ARG A 86 -4.06 -2.19 5.01
N GLU A 87 -5.25 -2.77 5.18
CA GLU A 87 -5.79 -3.18 6.48
C GLU A 87 -5.18 -4.49 7.00
N LEU A 88 -4.56 -5.30 6.13
CA LEU A 88 -3.96 -6.60 6.49
C LEU A 88 -2.67 -6.52 7.31
N ASN A 89 -2.21 -5.34 7.72
CA ASN A 89 -0.96 -5.18 8.48
C ASN A 89 0.23 -5.90 7.80
N LEU A 90 0.36 -5.70 6.48
CA LEU A 90 1.48 -6.21 5.69
C LEU A 90 2.80 -5.63 6.23
N PRO A 91 3.91 -6.39 6.19
CA PRO A 91 5.19 -5.90 6.64
C PRO A 91 5.63 -4.72 5.77
N GLY A 92 6.46 -3.84 6.33
CA GLY A 92 6.98 -2.66 5.64
C GLY A 92 6.20 -1.38 5.89
N ARG A 93 6.72 -0.27 5.37
CA ARG A 93 6.11 1.07 5.44
C ARG A 93 6.53 1.86 4.20
N GLY A 94 5.73 2.87 3.84
CA GLY A 94 6.05 3.75 2.72
C GLY A 94 6.13 2.99 1.40
N ASP A 95 7.15 3.30 0.59
CA ASP A 95 7.30 2.76 -0.77
C ASP A 95 7.38 1.21 -0.80
N ASP A 96 8.03 0.59 0.19
CA ASP A 96 8.08 -0.88 0.30
C ASP A 96 6.68 -1.50 0.50
N LEU A 97 5.83 -0.84 1.29
CA LEU A 97 4.47 -1.31 1.54
C LEU A 97 3.63 -1.15 0.27
N GLU A 98 3.72 0.00 -0.40
CA GLU A 98 2.99 0.25 -1.65
C GLU A 98 3.45 -0.69 -2.78
N ALA A 99 4.76 -1.01 -2.87
CA ALA A 99 5.25 -1.98 -3.84
C ALA A 99 4.74 -3.40 -3.57
N ARG A 100 4.61 -3.79 -2.30
CA ARG A 100 4.02 -5.09 -1.91
C ARG A 100 2.54 -5.15 -2.19
N ILE A 101 1.81 -4.05 -1.95
CA ILE A 101 0.40 -3.94 -2.32
C ILE A 101 0.27 -4.07 -3.84
N GLY A 102 1.07 -3.34 -4.61
CA GLY A 102 1.09 -3.44 -6.07
C GLY A 102 1.34 -4.87 -6.56
N ALA A 103 2.31 -5.57 -5.99
CA ALA A 103 2.58 -6.98 -6.31
C ALA A 103 1.38 -7.90 -6.01
N LEU A 104 0.70 -7.71 -4.87
CA LEU A 104 -0.51 -8.46 -4.51
C LEU A 104 -1.70 -8.11 -5.42
N VAL A 105 -1.82 -6.86 -5.86
CA VAL A 105 -2.83 -6.42 -6.83
C VAL A 105 -2.59 -7.11 -8.18
N SER A 106 -1.34 -7.14 -8.68
CA SER A 106 -1.02 -7.86 -9.93
C SER A 106 -1.36 -9.35 -9.86
N MET A 107 -1.15 -9.99 -8.70
CA MET A 107 -1.59 -11.37 -8.47
C MET A 107 -3.11 -11.51 -8.52
N TYR A 108 -3.84 -10.56 -7.92
CA TYR A 108 -5.30 -10.54 -7.96
C TYR A 108 -5.84 -10.34 -9.37
N GLU A 109 -5.27 -9.41 -10.14
CA GLU A 109 -5.62 -9.16 -11.54
C GLU A 109 -5.43 -10.40 -12.40
N LEU A 110 -4.33 -11.16 -12.21
CA LEU A 110 -4.14 -12.44 -12.90
C LEU A 110 -5.26 -13.44 -12.57
N LEU A 111 -5.70 -13.49 -11.32
CA LEU A 111 -6.78 -14.38 -10.89
C LEU A 111 -8.12 -13.94 -11.48
N GLU A 112 -8.39 -12.63 -11.53
CA GLU A 112 -9.60 -12.06 -12.14
C GLU A 112 -9.65 -12.31 -13.65
N ASP A 113 -8.53 -12.07 -14.36
CA ASP A 113 -8.38 -12.37 -15.79
C ASP A 113 -8.59 -13.85 -16.12
N ARG A 114 -8.37 -14.72 -15.12
CA ARG A 114 -8.54 -16.17 -15.19
C ARG A 114 -9.70 -16.64 -14.31
N GLU A 115 -10.80 -15.89 -14.30
CA GLU A 115 -12.00 -16.24 -13.54
C GLU A 115 -12.43 -17.70 -13.80
N GLY A 116 -12.63 -18.45 -12.71
CA GLY A 116 -13.01 -19.87 -12.74
C GLY A 116 -11.86 -20.85 -12.98
N ASP A 117 -10.68 -20.39 -13.39
CA ASP A 117 -9.51 -21.24 -13.56
C ASP A 117 -8.72 -21.39 -12.26
N ARG A 118 -8.04 -22.52 -12.13
CA ARG A 118 -7.13 -22.81 -11.02
C ARG A 118 -5.74 -22.36 -11.41
N VAL A 119 -5.24 -21.34 -10.72
CA VAL A 119 -3.91 -20.76 -10.92
C VAL A 119 -2.98 -21.28 -9.82
N GLU A 120 -1.79 -21.76 -10.22
CA GLU A 120 -0.79 -22.28 -9.30
C GLU A 120 0.04 -21.15 -8.67
N ALA A 121 0.61 -21.38 -7.48
CA ALA A 121 1.46 -20.41 -6.79
C ALA A 121 2.69 -19.99 -7.62
N ASP A 122 3.23 -20.90 -8.43
CA ASP A 122 4.38 -20.58 -9.29
C ASP A 122 4.01 -19.57 -10.37
N GLU A 123 2.80 -19.67 -10.94
CA GLU A 123 2.31 -18.70 -11.94
C GLU A 123 2.09 -17.31 -11.31
N LEU A 124 1.53 -17.26 -10.10
CA LEU A 124 1.35 -16.01 -9.37
C LEU A 124 2.70 -15.38 -9.00
N GLN A 125 3.67 -16.20 -8.59
CA GLN A 125 5.02 -15.74 -8.28
C GLN A 125 5.75 -15.22 -9.53
N SER A 126 5.55 -15.82 -10.70
CA SER A 126 6.12 -15.33 -11.95
C SER A 126 5.63 -13.93 -12.32
N VAL A 127 4.40 -13.55 -11.98
CA VAL A 127 3.89 -12.19 -12.24
C VAL A 127 4.62 -11.13 -11.42
N VAL A 128 5.16 -11.50 -10.25
CA VAL A 128 5.79 -10.55 -9.33
C VAL A 128 7.31 -10.65 -9.27
N GLU A 129 7.91 -11.56 -10.04
CA GLU A 129 9.36 -11.82 -10.02
C GLU A 129 10.18 -10.58 -10.41
N ASP A 130 9.62 -9.74 -11.29
CA ASP A 130 10.26 -8.49 -11.74
C ASP A 130 9.90 -7.27 -10.87
N PHE A 131 9.11 -7.42 -9.81
CA PHE A 131 8.71 -6.31 -8.95
C PHE A 131 9.72 -6.06 -7.83
N ASP A 132 10.06 -4.79 -7.59
CA ASP A 132 10.83 -4.38 -6.41
C ASP A 132 9.93 -4.35 -5.17
N HIS A 133 9.61 -5.53 -4.64
CA HIS A 133 8.76 -5.70 -3.46
C HIS A 133 9.56 -5.63 -2.13
N GLY A 134 10.82 -5.19 -2.18
CA GLY A 134 11.67 -5.01 -1.01
C GLY A 134 12.05 -6.32 -0.30
N TYR A 135 12.11 -7.44 -1.01
CA TYR A 135 12.60 -8.73 -0.50
C TYR A 135 13.70 -9.28 -1.40
N ALA A 136 14.61 -10.06 -0.82
CA ALA A 136 15.70 -10.69 -1.54
C ALA A 136 15.26 -11.75 -2.57
N SER A 137 14.03 -12.26 -2.47
CA SER A 137 13.44 -13.19 -3.43
C SER A 137 11.92 -13.16 -3.41
N THR A 138 11.31 -13.58 -4.52
CA THR A 138 9.86 -13.79 -4.63
C THR A 138 9.33 -14.79 -3.62
N GLU A 139 10.10 -15.84 -3.32
CA GLU A 139 9.73 -16.82 -2.29
C GLU A 139 9.68 -16.18 -0.89
N SER A 140 10.61 -15.25 -0.60
CA SER A 140 10.60 -14.48 0.64
C SER A 140 9.38 -13.57 0.71
N PHE A 141 9.06 -12.88 -0.39
CA PHE A 141 7.82 -12.10 -0.49
C PHE A 141 6.59 -12.98 -0.25
N TRP A 142 6.49 -14.13 -0.91
CA TRP A 142 5.38 -15.06 -0.79
C TRP A 142 5.19 -15.54 0.66
N SER A 143 6.28 -15.93 1.32
CA SER A 143 6.25 -16.38 2.72
C SER A 143 5.82 -15.27 3.68
N ASN A 144 6.28 -14.04 3.44
CA ASN A 144 6.08 -12.92 4.35
C ASN A 144 4.82 -12.09 4.07
N CYS A 145 4.26 -12.12 2.87
CA CYS A 145 3.12 -11.29 2.47
C CYS A 145 1.90 -12.12 2.10
N VAL A 146 2.05 -13.27 1.42
CA VAL A 146 0.93 -14.07 0.94
C VAL A 146 0.47 -15.09 1.98
N LYS A 147 1.39 -15.87 2.55
CA LYS A 147 1.02 -16.94 3.50
C LYS A 147 0.42 -16.39 4.79
N LYS A 148 -0.49 -17.19 5.37
CA LYS A 148 -1.03 -16.96 6.71
C LYS A 148 0.11 -16.87 7.73
N ASN A 149 0.06 -15.84 8.58
CA ASN A 149 1.02 -15.66 9.66
C ASN A 149 0.28 -15.64 11.01
N ALA A 150 0.31 -16.77 11.72
CA ALA A 150 -0.35 -16.90 13.02
C ALA A 150 0.29 -16.04 14.12
N ALA A 151 1.59 -15.74 14.02
CA ALA A 151 2.28 -14.92 15.02
C ALA A 151 1.86 -13.45 14.96
N GLN A 152 1.36 -13.00 13.80
CA GLN A 152 0.87 -11.63 13.58
C GLN A 152 -0.65 -11.58 13.40
N ASP A 153 -1.35 -12.69 13.71
CA ASP A 153 -2.80 -12.86 13.51
C ASP A 153 -3.29 -12.45 12.10
N ARG A 154 -2.44 -12.66 11.08
CA ARG A 154 -2.73 -12.24 9.71
C ARG A 154 -3.22 -13.42 8.87
N PRO A 155 -4.36 -13.29 8.16
CA PRO A 155 -4.79 -14.31 7.22
C PRO A 155 -3.86 -14.39 6.00
N ASN A 156 -4.13 -15.34 5.10
CA ASN A 156 -3.47 -15.32 3.79
C ASN A 156 -4.01 -14.12 3.01
N ALA A 157 -3.09 -13.29 2.48
CA ALA A 157 -3.45 -12.00 1.90
C ALA A 157 -4.33 -12.14 0.66
N LEU A 158 -4.09 -13.16 -0.18
CA LEU A 158 -4.92 -13.40 -1.36
C LEU A 158 -6.32 -13.86 -0.96
N THR A 159 -6.43 -14.79 0.01
CA THR A 159 -7.76 -15.27 0.47
C THR A 159 -8.55 -14.26 1.28
N ALA A 160 -7.92 -13.15 1.70
CA ALA A 160 -8.61 -12.04 2.33
C ALA A 160 -9.32 -11.13 1.31
N LEU A 161 -8.97 -11.24 0.02
CA LEU A 161 -9.57 -10.47 -1.07
C LEU A 161 -10.88 -11.11 -1.52
N SER A 162 -11.86 -10.26 -1.83
CA SER A 162 -13.17 -10.68 -2.32
C SER A 162 -13.04 -11.50 -3.61
N GLY A 163 -13.76 -12.62 -3.66
CA GLY A 163 -13.78 -13.52 -4.81
C GLY A 163 -12.62 -14.52 -4.90
N VAL A 164 -11.55 -14.35 -4.12
CA VAL A 164 -10.41 -15.28 -4.15
C VAL A 164 -10.60 -16.42 -3.16
N ARG A 165 -10.38 -17.66 -3.63
CA ARG A 165 -10.40 -18.86 -2.79
C ARG A 165 -9.17 -19.72 -2.97
N GLU A 166 -8.74 -20.36 -1.89
CA GLU A 166 -7.72 -21.39 -1.95
C GLU A 166 -8.35 -22.71 -2.44
N ALA A 167 -7.97 -23.13 -3.64
CA ALA A 167 -8.41 -24.37 -4.27
C ALA A 167 -7.43 -25.51 -4.00
N GLY A 168 -6.96 -25.65 -2.77
CA GLY A 168 -5.93 -26.60 -2.34
C GLY A 168 -4.54 -25.98 -2.21
N THR A 169 -3.58 -26.75 -1.67
CA THR A 169 -2.27 -26.23 -1.26
C THR A 169 -1.56 -25.46 -2.39
N GLY A 170 -1.43 -24.14 -2.20
CA GLY A 170 -0.71 -23.26 -3.14
C GLY A 170 -1.44 -23.02 -4.46
N LYS A 171 -2.77 -23.15 -4.48
CA LYS A 171 -3.58 -22.99 -5.70
C LYS A 171 -4.76 -22.09 -5.41
N TYR A 172 -5.04 -21.17 -6.32
CA TYR A 172 -6.04 -20.14 -6.11
C TYR A 172 -6.99 -20.06 -7.29
N THR A 173 -8.23 -19.72 -6.99
CA THR A 173 -9.29 -19.49 -7.98
C THR A 173 -9.95 -18.17 -7.66
N TYR A 174 -10.29 -17.41 -8.69
CA TYR A 174 -11.23 -16.30 -8.56
C TYR A 174 -12.62 -16.75 -8.98
N GLU A 175 -13.59 -16.45 -8.13
CA GLU A 175 -15.00 -16.53 -8.47
C GLU A 175 -15.59 -15.15 -8.18
N GLY A 176 -15.97 -14.41 -9.23
CA GLY A 176 -16.57 -13.10 -9.05
C GLY A 176 -17.78 -13.16 -8.13
N GLU A 177 -18.07 -12.07 -7.43
CA GLU A 177 -19.35 -11.95 -6.71
C GLU A 177 -20.47 -12.06 -7.75
N LYS A 178 -21.17 -13.21 -7.77
CA LYS A 178 -22.42 -13.32 -8.51
C LYS A 178 -23.38 -12.27 -7.96
N ALA A 179 -23.58 -11.22 -8.75
CA ALA A 179 -24.62 -10.22 -8.55
C ALA A 179 -26.01 -10.84 -8.35
#